data_AF-A0A530BVJ0-F1
#
_entry.id   AF-A0A530BVJ0-F1
#
_cell.length_a   1.000
_cell.length_b   1.000
_cell.length_c   1.000
_cell.angle_alpha   90.00
_cell.angle_beta   90.00
_cell.angle_gamma   90.00
#
_symmetry.space_group_name_H-M   'P 1'
#
loop_
_entity.id
_entity.type
_entity.pdbx_description
1 polymer ?
#
loop_
_entity_poly.entity_id
_entity_poly.type
_entity_poly.pdbx_seq_one_letter_code
_entity_poly.pdbx_strand_id
1 'polypeptide(L)' 'DAVTDAIAGIDAEGLKLPVVREGTVGIHARALGGASLPLSERFLIGSTTISRST' A
#
# COMPACT_ATOMS: atom_id res chain seq x y z
N ASP A 1 -12.77 11.40 -7.54
CA ASP A 1 -14.14 11.43 -6.99
C ASP A 1 -14.53 10.07 -6.44
N ALA A 2 -14.81 9.05 -7.28
CA ALA A 2 -15.26 7.73 -6.81
C ALA A 2 -14.42 7.08 -5.68
N VAL A 3 -13.08 7.16 -5.73
CA VAL A 3 -12.21 6.62 -4.67
C VAL A 3 -12.33 7.43 -3.38
N THR A 4 -12.45 8.75 -3.49
CA THR A 4 -12.63 9.65 -2.35
C THR A 4 -13.97 9.39 -1.68
N ASP A 5 -15.03 9.21 -2.47
CA ASP A 5 -16.37 8.89 -1.97
C ASP A 5 -16.40 7.52 -1.30
N ALA A 6 -15.71 6.53 -1.88
CA ALA A 6 -15.59 5.20 -1.29
C ALA A 6 -14.90 5.22 0.08
N ILE A 7 -13.88 6.07 0.27
CA ILE A 7 -13.19 6.23 1.56
C ILE A 7 -14.13 6.76 2.64
N ALA A 8 -15.08 7.64 2.30
CA ALA A 8 -16.04 8.17 3.27
C ALA A 8 -17.01 7.10 3.81
N GLY A 9 -17.17 5.97 3.09
CA GLY A 9 -17.98 4.83 3.52
C GLY A 9 -17.25 3.79 4.36
N ILE A 10 -15.95 3.97 4.61
CA ILE A 10 -15.14 3.06 5.44
C ILE A 10 -15.24 3.52 6.89
N ASP A 11 -15.45 2.58 7.81
CA ASP A 11 -15.33 2.86 9.24
C ASP A 11 -13.88 3.22 9.59
N ALA A 12 -13.68 4.47 10.01
CA ALA A 12 -12.40 5.06 10.32
C ALA A 12 -12.35 5.56 11.77
N GLU A 13 -13.08 4.92 12.69
CA GLU A 13 -13.08 5.29 14.10
C GLU A 13 -11.65 5.42 14.65
N GLY A 14 -11.37 6.56 15.29
CA GLY A 14 -10.05 6.87 15.85
C GLY A 14 -8.96 7.19 14.82
N LEU A 15 -9.25 7.20 13.52
CA LEU A 15 -8.30 7.49 12.46
C LEU A 15 -8.61 8.82 11.78
N LYS A 16 -7.56 9.60 11.50
CA LYS A 16 -7.67 10.73 10.57
C LYS A 16 -7.68 10.17 9.15
N LEU A 17 -8.75 10.47 8.41
CA LEU A 17 -8.85 10.03 7.01
C LEU A 17 -7.63 10.50 6.19
N PRO A 18 -6.99 9.59 5.43
CA PRO A 18 -5.83 9.93 4.62
C PRO A 18 -6.23 10.78 3.42
N VAL A 19 -5.26 11.55 2.91
CA VAL A 19 -5.45 12.34 1.69
C VAL A 19 -5.31 11.42 0.48
N VAL A 20 -6.34 11.37 -0.37
CA VAL A 20 -6.29 10.65 -1.66
C VAL A 20 -5.36 11.40 -2.61
N ARG A 21 -4.44 10.66 -3.24
CA ARG A 21 -3.49 11.19 -4.22
C ARG A 21 -3.50 10.34 -5.48
N GLU A 22 -3.30 10.98 -6.61
CA GLU A 22 -3.13 10.30 -7.89
C GLU A 22 -1.84 9.46 -7.91
N GLY A 23 -1.92 8.28 -8.53
CA GLY A 23 -0.77 7.42 -8.72
C GLY A 23 0.18 7.96 -9.79
N THR A 24 1.49 7.92 -9.51
CA THR A 24 2.52 8.53 -10.38
C THR A 24 3.21 7.55 -11.32
N VAL A 25 3.00 6.24 -11.16
CA VAL A 25 3.75 5.20 -11.89
C VAL A 25 3.13 4.88 -13.27
N GLY A 26 1.85 5.19 -13.46
CA GLY A 26 1.14 4.97 -14.72
C GLY A 26 0.97 3.49 -15.09
N ILE A 27 1.06 3.16 -16.39
CA ILE A 27 0.72 1.84 -16.93
C ILE A 27 1.54 0.68 -16.33
N HIS A 28 2.76 0.95 -15.87
CA HIS A 28 3.64 -0.07 -15.30
C HIS A 28 3.40 -0.32 -13.80
N ALA A 29 2.47 0.39 -13.15
CA ALA A 29 2.27 0.32 -11.70
C ALA A 29 2.09 -1.12 -11.20
N ARG A 30 1.31 -1.93 -11.93
CA ARG A 30 1.07 -3.32 -11.55
C ARG A 30 2.31 -4.20 -11.69
N ALA A 31 3.06 -4.03 -12.77
CA ALA A 31 4.28 -4.79 -13.01
C ALA A 31 5.38 -4.44 -12.00
N LEU A 32 5.58 -3.15 -11.72
CA LEU A 32 6.56 -2.70 -10.72
C LEU A 32 6.17 -3.16 -9.31
N GLY A 33 4.89 -3.03 -8.94
CA GLY A 33 4.40 -3.53 -7.66
C GLY A 33 4.60 -5.04 -7.50
N GLY A 34 4.26 -5.82 -8.54
CA GLY A 34 4.47 -7.27 -8.54
C GLY A 34 5.93 -7.69 -8.43
N ALA A 35 6.83 -6.97 -9.10
CA ALA A 35 8.28 -7.22 -8.99
C ALA A 35 8.86 -6.82 -7.62
N SER A 36 8.23 -5.86 -6.92
CA SER A 36 8.77 -5.34 -5.66
C SER A 36 8.75 -6.36 -4.51
N LEU A 37 7.74 -7.26 -4.47
CA LEU A 37 7.61 -8.27 -3.42
C LEU A 37 8.81 -9.24 -3.36
N PRO A 38 9.15 -10.00 -4.42
CA PRO A 38 10.29 -10.92 -4.37
C PRO A 38 11.64 -10.22 -4.21
N LEU A 39 11.76 -8.95 -4.64
CA LEU A 39 12.94 -8.14 -4.38
C LEU A 39 13.04 -7.75 -2.90
N SER A 40 11.93 -7.36 -2.28
CA SER A 40 11.90 -7.01 -0.86
C SER A 40 12.22 -8.22 0.03
N GLU A 41 11.68 -9.39 -0.29
CA GLU A 41 11.94 -10.63 0.44
C GLU A 41 13.42 -11.00 0.46
N ARG A 42 14.15 -10.71 -0.63
CA ARG A 42 15.56 -11.08 -0.78
C ARG A 42 16.53 -10.02 -0.31
N PHE A 43 16.15 -8.74 -0.41
CA PHE A 43 17.12 -7.64 -0.30
C PHE A 43 16.73 -6.55 0.68
N LEU A 44 15.50 -6.55 1.24
CA LEU A 44 15.11 -5.55 2.23
C LEU A 44 15.71 -5.88 3.60
N ILE A 45 16.73 -5.12 3.98
CA ILE A 45 17.40 -5.25 5.28
C ILE A 45 16.42 -4.83 6.38
N GLY A 46 16.16 -5.73 7.33
CA GLY A 46 15.21 -5.49 8.42
C GLY A 46 13.77 -5.96 8.15
N SER A 47 13.48 -6.60 7.01
CA SER A 47 12.14 -7.14 6.73
C SER A 47 11.71 -8.29 7.67
N THR A 48 12.68 -8.99 8.28
CA THR A 48 12.43 -10.19 9.10
C THR A 48 11.82 -9.89 10.49
N THR A 49 11.71 -8.62 10.92
CA THR A 49 11.12 -8.27 12.23
C THR A 49 9.60 -8.14 12.23
N ILE A 50 8.94 -8.03 11.06
CA ILE A 50 7.48 -7.80 10.96
C ILE A 50 6.66 -9.04 10.59
N SER A 51 7.31 -10.14 10.18
CA SER A 51 6.62 -11.36 9.72
C SER A 51 6.88 -12.58 10.62
N ARG A 52 6.75 -12.44 11.93
CA ARG A 52 6.59 -13.61 12.82
C ARG A 52 5.78 -13.27 14.07
N SER A 53 4.48 -13.05 13.90
CA SER A 53 3.49 -13.29 14.95
C SER A 53 2.69 -14.53 14.57
N THR A 54 3.20 -15.68 14.99
CA THR A 54 2.43 -16.91 15.21
C THR A 54 2.37 -17.13 16.70
#